data_AF-A0A832J4D9-F1
#
_entry.id   AF-A0A832J4D9-F1
#
_cell.length_a   1.000
_cell.length_b   1.000
_cell.length_c   1.000
_cell.angle_alpha   90.00
_cell.angle_beta   90.00
_cell.angle_gamma   90.00
#
_symmetry.space_group_name_H-M   'P 1'
#
loop_
_entity.id
_entity.type
_entity.pdbx_description
1 polymer ?
#
loop_
_entity_poly.entity_id
_entity_poly.type
_entity_poly.pdbx_seq_one_letter_code
_entity_poly.pdbx_strand_id
1 'polypeptide(L)'
;MKKKLLPLAIAAAMTPGFAAAADVSGFVDVMYNVSSDSAPTTDGSFGANGEVDFISSPADGVTTRVDVDLMLDPAAGGNSAVLEQAFFAWSATDDVTVIGGVFNNPIGQEGDDAPVLWGTNSGVVRNALDSQTALYGNNVAGLAAAGAVGPATVTVALLNDINGVAEKNSIAAVVNI
;
A
#
# COMPACT_ATOMS: atom_id res chain seq x y z
N MET A 1 -5.35 -21.41 19.79
CA MET A 1 -4.53 -20.39 19.09
C MET A 1 -3.06 -20.81 19.10
N LYS A 2 -2.46 -21.07 17.93
CA LYS A 2 -1.03 -21.42 17.80
C LYS A 2 -0.21 -20.16 18.14
N LYS A 3 0.26 -20.03 19.39
CA LYS A 3 0.96 -18.86 19.96
C LYS A 3 2.24 -18.41 19.21
N LYS A 4 2.66 -19.14 18.19
CA LYS A 4 3.86 -18.87 17.39
C LYS A 4 3.59 -18.21 16.03
N LEU A 5 2.31 -18.04 15.63
CA LEU A 5 1.96 -17.50 14.31
C LEU A 5 2.33 -16.02 14.15
N LEU A 6 2.02 -15.18 15.15
CA LEU A 6 2.34 -13.75 15.07
C LEU A 6 3.85 -13.46 15.03
N PRO A 7 4.70 -14.06 15.89
CA PRO A 7 6.15 -13.93 15.75
C PRO A 7 6.69 -14.45 14.41
N LEU A 8 6.09 -15.50 13.85
CA LEU A 8 6.48 -16.06 12.55
C LEU A 8 6.09 -15.14 11.38
N ALA A 9 4.93 -14.49 11.46
CA ALA A 9 4.48 -13.49 10.49
C ALA A 9 5.44 -12.28 10.44
N ILE A 10 5.80 -11.74 11.61
CA ILE A 10 6.75 -10.63 11.73
C ILE A 10 8.14 -11.06 11.23
N ALA A 11 8.60 -12.25 11.61
CA ALA A 11 9.90 -12.75 11.18
C ALA A 11 9.96 -13.02 9.65
N ALA A 12 8.88 -13.49 9.04
CA ALA A 12 8.82 -13.72 7.60
C ALA A 12 9.05 -12.42 6.83
N ALA A 13 8.37 -11.33 7.20
CA ALA A 13 8.57 -10.02 6.57
C ALA A 13 10.00 -9.44 6.71
N MET A 14 10.82 -9.97 7.62
CA MET A 14 12.16 -9.44 7.94
C MET A 14 13.32 -10.38 7.60
N THR A 15 13.08 -11.57 7.06
CA THR A 15 14.13 -12.57 6.84
C THR A 15 14.60 -12.62 5.38
N PRO A 16 15.92 -12.68 5.11
CA PRO A 16 16.46 -12.77 3.74
C PRO A 16 15.99 -13.99 2.92
N GLY A 17 15.42 -15.01 3.59
CA GLY A 17 14.82 -16.19 2.94
C GLY A 17 13.44 -15.94 2.32
N PHE A 18 12.85 -14.76 2.56
CA PHE A 18 11.55 -14.35 2.01
C PHE A 18 11.50 -14.42 0.48
N ALA A 19 12.53 -13.90 -0.19
CA ALA A 19 12.57 -13.82 -1.64
C ALA A 19 12.67 -15.18 -2.36
N ALA A 20 13.10 -16.25 -1.67
CA ALA A 20 13.30 -17.56 -2.31
C ALA A 20 12.00 -18.40 -2.38
N ALA A 21 10.96 -18.03 -1.62
CA ALA A 21 9.68 -18.73 -1.56
C ALA A 21 8.48 -17.79 -1.74
N ALA A 22 8.73 -16.52 -2.06
CA ALA A 22 7.68 -15.56 -2.37
C ALA A 22 7.24 -15.73 -3.83
N ASP A 23 5.95 -15.61 -4.06
CA ASP A 23 5.41 -15.31 -5.38
C ASP A 23 5.80 -13.86 -5.73
N VAL A 24 6.31 -13.67 -6.94
CA VAL A 24 6.75 -12.37 -7.43
C VAL A 24 5.83 -11.94 -8.58
N SER A 25 5.24 -10.76 -8.45
CA SER A 25 4.41 -10.14 -9.48
C SER A 25 4.80 -8.67 -9.68
N GLY A 26 4.04 -7.95 -10.52
CA GLY A 26 4.25 -6.53 -10.77
C GLY A 26 3.76 -6.11 -12.14
N PHE A 27 4.04 -4.86 -12.50
CA PHE A 27 3.71 -4.30 -13.79
C PHE A 27 4.72 -3.23 -14.22
N VAL A 28 4.64 -2.84 -15.49
CA VAL A 28 5.31 -1.66 -16.04
C VAL A 28 4.29 -0.93 -16.89
N ASP A 29 4.17 0.37 -16.68
CA ASP A 29 3.37 1.27 -17.50
C ASP A 29 4.29 2.22 -18.28
N VAL A 30 3.96 2.43 -19.56
CA VAL A 30 4.65 3.35 -20.46
C VAL A 30 3.59 4.24 -21.10
N MET A 31 3.60 5.51 -20.73
CA MET A 31 2.60 6.48 -21.15
C MET A 31 3.22 7.54 -22.05
N TYR A 32 2.47 7.98 -23.06
CA TYR A 32 2.80 9.19 -23.82
C TYR A 32 1.84 10.30 -23.41
N ASN A 33 2.38 11.31 -22.74
CA ASN A 33 1.64 12.46 -22.23
C ASN A 33 1.62 13.55 -23.28
N VAL A 34 0.44 14.12 -23.52
CA VAL A 34 0.25 15.29 -24.39
C VAL A 34 -0.47 16.35 -23.57
N SER A 35 0.21 17.45 -23.29
CA SER A 35 -0.39 18.61 -22.62
C SER A 35 -0.50 19.78 -23.60
N SER A 36 -1.59 20.53 -23.52
CA SER A 36 -1.78 21.77 -24.26
C SER A 36 -2.24 22.86 -23.31
N ASP A 37 -1.34 23.31 -22.44
CA ASP A 37 -1.64 24.46 -21.60
C ASP A 37 -1.31 25.77 -22.34
N SER A 38 -2.35 26.34 -22.96
CA SER A 38 -2.48 27.76 -23.35
C SER A 38 -1.52 28.36 -24.41
N ALA A 39 -0.59 27.61 -25.00
CA ALA A 39 0.19 28.03 -26.18
C ALA A 39 0.40 26.86 -27.16
N PRO A 40 0.56 27.09 -28.48
CA PRO A 40 0.49 26.05 -29.52
C PRO A 40 1.76 25.20 -29.65
N THR A 41 2.46 24.94 -28.54
CA THR A 41 3.51 23.92 -28.47
C THR A 41 2.92 22.72 -27.75
N THR A 42 2.49 21.74 -28.53
CA THR A 42 2.12 20.42 -28.02
C THR A 42 3.39 19.78 -27.45
N ASP A 43 3.67 20.01 -26.17
CA ASP A 43 4.78 19.36 -25.49
C ASP A 43 4.34 17.93 -25.16
N GLY A 44 4.88 16.98 -25.93
CA GLY A 44 4.67 15.55 -25.75
C GLY A 44 5.88 14.92 -25.08
N SER A 45 5.67 14.08 -24.08
CA SER A 45 6.73 13.33 -23.39
C SER A 45 6.33 11.88 -23.15
N PHE A 46 7.31 10.98 -23.12
CA PHE A 46 7.11 9.63 -22.59
C PHE A 46 7.38 9.66 -21.07
N GLY A 47 6.60 8.90 -20.32
CA GLY A 47 6.88 8.53 -18.94
C GLY A 47 6.80 7.02 -18.79
N ALA A 48 7.60 6.46 -17.88
CA ALA A 48 7.57 5.04 -17.57
C ALA A 48 7.74 4.81 -16.06
N ASN A 49 6.86 4.00 -15.49
CA ASN A 49 6.86 3.59 -14.09
C ASN A 49 6.55 2.09 -14.00
N GLY A 50 6.79 1.48 -12.86
CA GLY A 50 6.36 0.11 -12.61
C GLY A 50 6.40 -0.22 -11.13
N GLU A 51 6.07 -1.46 -10.81
CA GLU A 51 6.04 -1.97 -9.44
C GLU A 51 6.46 -3.43 -9.46
N VAL A 52 7.07 -3.89 -8.37
CA VAL A 52 7.37 -5.30 -8.12
C VAL A 52 6.85 -5.69 -6.74
N ASP A 53 6.02 -6.73 -6.73
CA ASP A 53 5.42 -7.29 -5.53
C ASP A 53 6.14 -8.56 -5.10
N PHE A 54 6.25 -8.74 -3.79
CA PHE A 54 6.69 -10.00 -3.19
C PHE A 54 5.64 -10.46 -2.17
N ILE A 55 4.95 -11.55 -2.48
CA ILE A 55 3.90 -12.11 -1.62
C ILE A 55 4.34 -13.48 -1.10
N SER A 56 4.17 -13.71 0.20
CA SER A 56 4.44 -15.02 0.80
C SER A 56 3.39 -15.40 1.82
N SER A 57 3.13 -16.70 1.95
CA SER A 57 2.27 -17.28 2.98
C SER A 57 3.08 -18.21 3.89
N PRO A 58 3.85 -17.66 4.86
CA PRO A 58 4.78 -18.43 5.67
C PRO A 58 4.10 -19.42 6.64
N ALA A 59 2.79 -19.27 6.87
CA ALA A 59 1.98 -20.17 7.67
C ALA A 59 0.49 -20.06 7.31
N ASP A 60 -0.31 -21.07 7.71
CA ASP A 60 -1.76 -21.05 7.54
C ASP A 60 -2.38 -19.76 8.10
N GLY A 61 -3.12 -19.05 7.26
CA GLY A 61 -3.81 -17.81 7.62
C GLY A 61 -2.90 -16.60 7.81
N VAL A 62 -1.62 -16.68 7.43
CA VAL A 62 -0.69 -15.54 7.45
C VAL A 62 -0.19 -15.27 6.04
N THR A 63 -0.34 -14.03 5.61
CA THR A 63 0.25 -13.49 4.39
C THR A 63 1.18 -12.33 4.76
N THR A 64 2.21 -12.16 3.95
CA THR A 64 3.19 -11.08 4.07
C THR A 64 3.42 -10.55 2.68
N ARG A 65 3.50 -9.22 2.55
CA ARG A 65 3.64 -8.52 1.28
C ARG A 65 4.67 -7.40 1.40
N VAL A 66 5.47 -7.24 0.35
CA VAL A 66 6.42 -6.15 0.18
C VAL A 66 6.30 -5.67 -1.25
N ASP A 67 6.02 -4.37 -1.42
CA ASP A 67 5.78 -3.76 -2.73
C ASP A 67 6.80 -2.64 -2.94
N VAL A 68 7.36 -2.60 -4.15
CA VAL A 68 8.43 -1.69 -4.51
C VAL A 68 8.09 -1.00 -5.82
N ASP A 69 7.86 0.30 -5.73
CA ASP A 69 7.73 1.16 -6.91
C ASP A 69 9.08 1.33 -7.60
N LEU A 70 9.04 1.26 -8.93
CA LEU A 70 10.15 1.51 -9.82
C LEU A 70 9.89 2.78 -10.62
N MET A 71 10.66 3.81 -10.31
CA MET A 71 10.70 5.05 -11.09
C MET A 71 11.69 4.86 -12.24
N LEU A 72 11.18 4.54 -13.45
CA LEU A 72 12.03 4.21 -14.60
C LEU A 72 12.56 5.45 -15.32
N ASP A 73 11.96 6.63 -15.07
CA ASP A 73 12.48 7.94 -15.46
C ASP A 73 12.44 8.91 -14.26
N PRO A 74 13.31 8.71 -13.25
CA PRO A 74 13.27 9.53 -12.06
C PRO A 74 13.79 10.95 -12.35
N ALA A 75 13.14 11.96 -11.76
CA ALA A 75 13.65 13.33 -11.79
C ALA A 75 15.09 13.39 -11.26
N ALA A 76 15.87 14.40 -11.68
CA ALA A 76 17.27 14.53 -11.26
C ALA A 76 17.42 14.55 -9.73
N GLY A 77 18.09 13.53 -9.18
CA GLY A 77 18.26 13.34 -7.73
C GLY A 77 17.13 12.57 -7.04
N GLY A 78 16.13 12.09 -7.79
CA GLY A 78 15.09 11.18 -7.32
C GLY A 78 15.59 9.75 -7.16
N ASN A 79 14.87 8.96 -6.36
CA ASN A 79 15.14 7.54 -6.21
C ASN A 79 14.56 6.76 -7.40
N SER A 80 15.33 5.81 -7.95
CA SER A 80 14.85 4.89 -8.99
C SER A 80 13.93 3.79 -8.44
N ALA A 81 13.90 3.61 -7.12
CA ALA A 81 13.00 2.69 -6.46
C ALA A 81 12.59 3.21 -5.08
N VAL A 82 11.35 2.96 -4.68
CA VAL A 82 10.80 3.35 -3.39
C VAL A 82 10.06 2.15 -2.79
N LEU A 83 10.31 1.88 -1.51
CA LEU A 83 9.50 0.90 -0.77
C LEU A 83 8.12 1.53 -0.55
N GLU A 84 7.10 0.93 -1.15
CA GLU A 84 5.73 1.40 -1.04
C GLU A 84 5.06 0.78 0.19
N GLN A 85 5.02 -0.56 0.22
CA GLN A 85 4.36 -1.32 1.27
C GLN A 85 5.27 -2.38 1.86
N ALA A 86 5.05 -2.68 3.14
CA ALA A 86 5.69 -3.79 3.84
C ALA A 86 4.83 -4.18 5.03
N PHE A 87 4.00 -5.20 4.88
CA PHE A 87 3.04 -5.61 5.91
C PHE A 87 2.85 -7.12 6.01
N PHE A 88 2.23 -7.54 7.10
CA PHE A 88 1.62 -8.85 7.24
C PHE A 88 0.11 -8.71 7.40
N ALA A 89 -0.64 -9.70 6.92
CA ALA A 89 -2.05 -9.90 7.18
C ALA A 89 -2.24 -11.27 7.83
N TRP A 90 -2.95 -11.32 8.95
CA TRP A 90 -3.20 -12.54 9.71
C TRP A 90 -4.69 -12.73 9.94
N SER A 91 -5.26 -13.79 9.39
CA SER A 91 -6.59 -14.29 9.71
C SER A 91 -6.59 -14.86 11.13
N ALA A 92 -6.86 -13.99 12.11
CA ALA A 92 -6.86 -14.35 13.52
C ALA A 92 -8.01 -15.29 13.88
N THR A 93 -9.14 -15.13 13.18
CA THR A 93 -10.29 -16.04 13.12
C THR A 93 -10.83 -16.08 11.69
N ASP A 94 -11.87 -16.87 11.45
CA ASP A 94 -12.52 -16.95 10.13
C ASP A 94 -13.13 -15.61 9.68
N ASP A 95 -13.47 -14.73 10.63
CA ASP A 95 -14.15 -13.45 10.38
C ASP A 95 -13.28 -12.22 10.68
N VAL A 96 -12.06 -12.39 11.18
CA VAL A 96 -11.20 -11.28 11.62
C VAL A 96 -9.81 -11.40 11.02
N THR A 97 -9.42 -10.35 10.29
CA THR A 97 -8.06 -10.18 9.76
C THR A 97 -7.37 -9.03 10.48
N VAL A 98 -6.13 -9.26 10.92
CA VAL A 98 -5.26 -8.25 11.52
C VAL A 98 -4.14 -7.94 10.54
N ILE A 99 -3.95 -6.65 10.24
CA ILE A 99 -2.91 -6.15 9.34
C ILE A 99 -1.94 -5.30 10.14
N GLY A 100 -0.63 -5.46 9.92
CA GLY A 100 0.38 -4.63 10.57
C GLY A 100 1.59 -4.39 9.69
N GLY A 101 2.14 -3.18 9.76
CA GLY A 101 3.26 -2.73 8.92
C GLY A 101 2.96 -1.40 8.25
N VAL A 102 3.47 -1.21 7.03
CA VAL A 102 3.13 -0.12 6.12
C VAL A 102 2.18 -0.68 5.05
N PHE A 103 0.98 -0.12 4.96
CA PHE A 103 -0.11 -0.56 4.07
C PHE A 103 -0.97 0.64 3.64
N ASN A 104 -1.81 0.50 2.61
CA ASN A 104 -2.63 1.62 2.13
C ASN A 104 -3.54 2.12 3.26
N ASN A 105 -3.80 3.42 3.25
CA ASN A 105 -4.74 4.03 4.17
C ASN A 105 -6.10 3.31 4.06
N PRO A 106 -6.64 2.75 5.16
CA PRO A 106 -7.93 2.07 5.13
C PRO A 106 -9.09 3.04 4.89
N ILE A 107 -8.85 4.35 4.99
CA ILE A 107 -9.79 5.42 4.66
C ILE A 107 -9.68 5.72 3.17
N GLY A 108 -10.79 5.62 2.45
CA GLY A 108 -10.85 5.84 1.00
C GLY A 108 -11.08 4.55 0.22
N GLN A 109 -11.44 4.68 -1.05
CA GLN A 109 -11.67 3.55 -1.96
C GLN A 109 -10.43 3.24 -2.81
N GLU A 110 -9.59 4.24 -3.07
CA GLU A 110 -8.44 4.13 -3.95
C GLU A 110 -7.19 3.77 -3.14
N GLY A 111 -6.72 2.53 -3.29
CA GLY A 111 -5.35 2.15 -2.99
C GLY A 111 -4.47 2.39 -4.21
N ASP A 112 -3.18 2.65 -3.97
CA ASP A 112 -2.14 2.40 -4.98
C ASP A 112 -1.82 0.91 -4.88
N ASP A 113 -2.52 0.10 -5.67
CA ASP A 113 -2.25 -1.34 -5.79
C ASP A 113 -2.59 -1.72 -7.24
N ALA A 114 -1.65 -1.43 -8.13
CA ALA A 114 -1.81 -1.67 -9.56
C ALA A 114 -1.60 -3.18 -9.87
N PRO A 115 -2.12 -3.69 -11.01
CA PRO A 115 -2.64 -2.97 -12.17
C PRO A 115 -4.12 -2.59 -12.09
N VAL A 116 -4.78 -2.79 -10.94
CA VAL A 116 -6.24 -2.56 -10.80
C VAL A 116 -6.53 -1.09 -10.47
N LEU A 117 -5.85 -0.16 -11.15
CA LEU A 117 -6.20 1.25 -11.10
C LEU A 117 -7.27 1.54 -12.16
N TRP A 118 -8.35 2.22 -11.76
CA TRP A 118 -9.44 2.60 -12.67
C TRP A 118 -9.03 3.67 -13.70
N GLY A 119 -7.91 4.33 -13.48
CA GLY A 119 -7.29 5.27 -14.41
C GLY A 119 -5.86 5.58 -14.00
N THR A 120 -5.16 6.33 -14.84
CA THR A 120 -3.78 6.79 -14.60
C THR A 120 -3.71 7.93 -13.57
N ASN A 121 -4.87 8.44 -13.14
CA ASN A 121 -5.01 9.54 -12.20
C ASN A 121 -5.81 9.09 -10.98
N SER A 122 -5.47 9.68 -9.85
CA SER A 122 -6.17 9.49 -8.59
C SER A 122 -7.27 10.52 -8.35
N GLY A 123 -8.30 10.13 -7.61
CA GLY A 123 -9.38 10.99 -7.16
C GLY A 123 -8.94 12.02 -6.12
N VAL A 124 -9.75 13.07 -5.97
CA VAL A 124 -9.49 14.19 -5.04
C VAL A 124 -9.37 13.71 -3.60
N VAL A 125 -10.16 12.70 -3.20
CA VAL A 125 -10.12 12.14 -1.84
C VAL A 125 -8.77 11.47 -1.57
N ARG A 126 -8.27 10.67 -2.52
CA ARG A 126 -6.96 10.03 -2.40
C ARG A 126 -5.85 11.06 -2.25
N ASN A 127 -5.84 12.08 -3.13
CA ASN A 127 -4.82 13.13 -3.08
C ASN A 127 -4.83 13.91 -1.75
N ALA A 128 -6.03 14.16 -1.19
CA ALA A 128 -6.15 14.81 0.11
C ALA A 128 -5.57 13.95 1.24
N LEU A 129 -5.83 12.64 1.23
CA LEU A 129 -5.30 11.70 2.22
C LEU A 129 -3.79 11.48 2.05
N ASP A 130 -3.30 11.36 0.82
CA ASP A 130 -1.87 11.25 0.52
C ASP A 130 -1.09 12.45 1.07
N SER A 131 -1.60 13.68 0.83
CA SER A 131 -1.00 14.92 1.33
C SER A 131 -0.95 15.04 2.87
N GLN A 132 -1.70 14.18 3.54
CA GLN A 132 -1.83 14.09 4.99
C GLN A 132 -0.91 13.01 5.58
N THR A 133 -0.47 12.04 4.78
CA THR A 133 0.46 10.99 5.20
C THR A 133 1.92 11.39 4.99
N ALA A 134 2.81 10.87 5.84
CA ALA A 134 4.25 11.07 5.68
C ALA A 134 4.93 10.01 4.78
N LEU A 135 4.16 9.01 4.33
CA LEU A 135 4.64 7.89 3.52
C LEU A 135 4.19 8.07 2.08
N TYR A 136 4.86 7.38 1.16
CA TYR A 136 4.55 7.42 -0.27
C TYR A 136 3.22 6.71 -0.57
N GLY A 137 2.41 7.19 -1.52
CA GLY A 137 1.29 6.43 -2.11
C GLY A 137 0.03 6.30 -1.23
N ASN A 138 -0.30 7.32 -0.43
CA ASN A 138 -1.38 7.27 0.56
C ASN A 138 -1.24 6.06 1.52
N ASN A 139 0.00 5.72 1.87
CA ASN A 139 0.29 4.64 2.81
C ASN A 139 0.35 5.15 4.25
N VAL A 140 0.03 4.26 5.19
CA VAL A 140 0.09 4.51 6.63
C VAL A 140 0.87 3.39 7.31
N ALA A 141 1.61 3.74 8.35
CA ALA A 141 2.24 2.75 9.22
C ALA A 141 1.34 2.51 10.44
N GLY A 142 1.06 1.25 10.79
CA GLY A 142 0.25 0.98 11.97
C GLY A 142 -0.20 -0.47 12.14
N LEU A 143 -1.32 -0.62 12.83
CA LEU A 143 -2.01 -1.88 13.04
C LEU A 143 -3.51 -1.67 12.77
N ALA A 144 -4.10 -2.51 11.93
CA ALA A 144 -5.53 -2.52 11.64
C ALA A 144 -6.13 -3.89 11.95
N ALA A 145 -7.40 -3.90 12.32
CA ALA A 145 -8.22 -5.09 12.41
C ALA A 145 -9.50 -4.87 11.61
N ALA A 146 -9.80 -5.78 10.71
CA ALA A 146 -11.01 -5.77 9.90
C ALA A 146 -11.81 -7.05 10.15
N GLY A 147 -13.13 -6.92 10.19
CA GLY A 147 -14.00 -8.09 10.29
C GLY A 147 -15.41 -7.83 9.77
N ALA A 148 -16.08 -8.93 9.41
CA ALA A 148 -17.44 -8.90 8.92
C ALA A 148 -18.43 -8.71 10.07
N VAL A 149 -19.35 -7.76 9.91
CA VAL A 149 -20.47 -7.50 10.83
C VAL A 149 -21.75 -7.45 10.00
N GLY A 150 -22.35 -8.61 9.77
CA GLY A 150 -23.50 -8.74 8.87
C GLY A 150 -23.10 -8.45 7.42
N PRO A 151 -23.80 -7.54 6.70
CA PRO A 151 -23.44 -7.17 5.33
C PRO A 151 -22.24 -6.23 5.25
N ALA A 152 -21.80 -5.65 6.38
CA ALA A 152 -20.76 -4.65 6.41
C ALA A 152 -19.40 -5.25 6.79
N THR A 153 -18.32 -4.63 6.32
CA THR A 153 -16.96 -4.83 6.86
C THR A 153 -16.61 -3.63 7.72
N VAL A 154 -16.21 -3.89 8.96
CA VAL A 154 -15.76 -2.86 9.91
C VAL A 154 -14.26 -2.98 10.08
N THR A 155 -13.56 -1.87 9.87
CA THR A 155 -12.11 -1.76 10.06
C THR A 155 -11.83 -0.74 11.15
N VAL A 156 -10.99 -1.12 12.12
CA VAL A 156 -10.47 -0.22 13.16
C VAL A 156 -8.96 -0.27 13.11
N ALA A 157 -8.30 0.89 13.10
CA ALA A 157 -6.85 0.96 13.02
C ALA A 157 -6.25 1.97 14.00
N LEU A 158 -5.06 1.64 14.51
CA LEU A 158 -4.16 2.53 15.21
C LEU A 158 -2.98 2.80 14.27
N LEU A 159 -2.86 4.04 13.83
CA LEU A 159 -1.97 4.46 12.75
C LEU A 159 -0.99 5.51 13.26
N ASN A 160 0.20 5.62 12.67
CA ASN A 160 1.01 6.82 12.83
C ASN A 160 0.25 8.03 12.28
N ASP A 161 0.54 9.22 12.81
CA ASP A 161 -0.24 10.43 12.52
C ASP A 161 -0.39 10.68 11.01
N ILE A 162 -1.63 10.94 10.61
CA ILE A 162 -2.06 11.27 9.25
C ILE A 162 -2.17 12.80 9.10
N ASN A 163 -1.38 13.61 9.81
CA ASN A 163 -1.35 15.07 9.62
C ASN A 163 0.05 15.69 9.77
N GLY A 164 1.11 14.88 9.78
CA GLY A 164 2.47 15.38 9.89
C GLY A 164 2.77 16.18 11.17
N VAL A 165 1.95 16.03 12.22
CA VAL A 165 2.15 16.68 13.52
C VAL A 165 2.76 15.67 14.48
N ALA A 166 3.51 16.17 15.48
CA ALA A 166 4.08 15.31 16.51
C ALA A 166 3.04 14.87 17.55
N GLU A 167 2.00 14.14 17.12
CA GLU A 167 1.07 13.42 18.01
C GLU A 167 1.13 11.93 17.69
N LYS A 168 1.37 11.10 18.70
CA LYS A 168 2.09 9.83 18.49
C LYS A 168 1.35 8.73 17.73
N ASN A 169 0.03 8.80 17.57
CA ASN A 169 -0.80 7.88 16.79
C ASN A 169 -2.19 8.49 16.52
N SER A 170 -2.82 8.14 15.39
CA SER A 170 -4.23 8.37 15.07
C SER A 170 -5.06 7.08 15.21
N ILE A 171 -6.37 7.24 15.42
CA ILE A 171 -7.34 6.13 15.36
C ILE A 171 -8.20 6.35 14.11
N ALA A 172 -8.30 5.31 13.27
CA ALA A 172 -9.21 5.28 12.13
C ALA A 172 -10.28 4.22 12.34
N ALA A 173 -11.51 4.52 11.91
CA ALA A 173 -12.62 3.59 11.89
C ALA A 173 -13.40 3.76 10.58
N VAL A 174 -13.58 2.65 9.86
CA VAL A 174 -14.23 2.63 8.54
C VAL A 174 -15.28 1.53 8.53
N VAL A 175 -16.43 1.82 7.93
CA VAL A 175 -17.53 0.87 7.73
C VAL A 175 -17.87 0.88 6.25
N ASN A 176 -17.63 -0.26 5.60
CA ASN A 176 -17.97 -0.48 4.20
C ASN A 176 -19.22 -1.38 4.13
N ILE A 177 -20.24 -0.98 3.37
CA ILE A 177 -21.53 -1.69 3.20
C ILE A 177 -21.67 -2.13 1.75
#